data_AF-A0A918BAS4-F1
#
_entry.id   AF-A0A918BAS4-F1
#
_cell.length_a   1.000
_cell.length_b   1.000
_cell.length_c   1.000
_cell.angle_alpha   90.00
_cell.angle_beta   90.00
_cell.angle_gamma   90.00
#
_symmetry.space_group_name_H-M   'P 1'
#
loop_
_entity.id
_entity.type
_entity.pdbx_description
1 polymer ?
#
loop_
_entity_poly.entity_id
_entity_poly.type
_entity_poly.pdbx_seq_one_letter_code
_entity_poly.pdbx_strand_id
1 'polypeptide(L)'
;MADTGDAAVEAAIEGELRLLDPEVCRSPGLVEALLHPEFEEFGASGRRWDRAAILAALTDPAGPLRRPATTSRIRGVRLAPDLVHLTYDSESGGRWAHRSSLWRRTGDGWRLYFHQGTPFDPAREARSVAVMSDGQSISELLEAASARAVPVVRGVPDERLGGPTPCAEYSVRELVGHLTHVVVGFQAYAAKGEADFAVTPDYVGEDPGWRERFAAEAGRLVEAWAAPGAEEGTAGRTGLPARTLGHMVLLDLLVHAWDLAVATGQDFEPDPSVVELLTPVVEQMAPTAREWKAFGAPAPVPDGATAFERLLATTGRDPRRGTP
;
A
#
# COMPACT_ATOMS: atom_id res chain seq x y z
N MET A 1 16.33 32.69 1.85
CA MET A 1 16.92 32.92 0.51
C MET A 1 17.26 31.56 -0.07
N ALA A 2 16.98 31.39 -1.36
CA ALA A 2 16.74 30.12 -2.05
C ALA A 2 17.78 29.01 -1.81
N ASP A 3 17.28 27.77 -1.68
CA ASP A 3 18.04 26.54 -1.90
C ASP A 3 18.69 26.65 -3.29
N THR A 4 20.00 26.86 -3.31
CA THR A 4 20.75 27.13 -4.56
C THR A 4 21.26 25.78 -5.06
N GLY A 5 20.70 25.28 -6.16
CA GLY A 5 21.07 24.00 -6.76
C GLY A 5 22.58 23.90 -7.04
N ASP A 6 23.14 22.68 -6.96
CA ASP A 6 24.54 22.44 -7.28
C ASP A 6 24.77 22.63 -8.79
N ALA A 7 25.52 23.67 -9.17
CA ALA A 7 25.82 24.00 -10.56
C ALA A 7 26.46 22.84 -11.36
N ALA A 8 27.16 21.91 -10.69
CA ALA A 8 27.67 20.70 -11.33
C ALA A 8 26.53 19.75 -11.76
N VAL A 9 25.53 19.61 -10.89
CA VAL A 9 24.34 18.80 -11.15
C VAL A 9 23.51 19.44 -12.26
N GLU A 10 23.31 20.75 -12.23
CA GLU A 10 22.58 21.49 -13.27
C GLU A 10 23.24 21.30 -14.66
N ALA A 11 24.57 21.42 -14.74
CA ALA A 11 25.31 21.22 -15.99
C ALA A 11 25.22 19.78 -16.51
N ALA A 12 25.22 18.79 -15.61
CA ALA A 12 25.02 17.39 -15.99
C ALA A 12 23.59 17.14 -16.50
N ILE A 13 22.56 17.72 -15.85
CA ILE A 13 21.17 17.64 -16.29
C ILE A 13 21.00 18.28 -17.67
N GLU A 14 21.59 19.45 -17.90
CA GLU A 14 21.57 20.11 -19.21
C GLU A 14 22.20 19.21 -20.28
N GLY A 15 23.36 18.61 -19.99
CA GLY A 15 24.02 17.65 -20.88
C GLY A 15 23.13 16.45 -21.22
N GLU A 16 22.43 15.90 -20.24
CA GLU A 16 21.50 14.78 -20.42
C GLU A 16 20.31 15.17 -21.31
N LEU A 17 19.70 16.33 -21.07
CA LEU A 17 18.58 16.83 -21.88
C LEU A 17 19.02 17.15 -23.31
N ARG A 18 20.24 17.65 -23.52
CA ARG A 18 20.80 17.87 -24.85
C ARG A 18 20.95 16.57 -25.64
N LEU A 19 21.24 15.44 -24.99
CA LEU A 19 21.29 14.12 -25.64
C LEU A 19 19.89 13.59 -26.04
N LEU A 20 18.81 14.29 -25.70
CA LEU A 20 17.43 13.99 -26.12
C LEU A 20 16.92 14.94 -27.20
N ASP A 21 17.60 16.07 -27.41
CA ASP A 21 17.27 17.03 -28.46
C ASP A 21 17.39 16.33 -29.84
N PRO A 22 16.33 16.30 -30.66
CA PRO A 22 16.37 15.68 -31.98
C PRO A 22 17.48 16.22 -32.89
N GLU A 23 17.85 17.50 -32.77
CA GLU A 23 18.90 18.11 -33.59
C GLU A 23 20.29 17.65 -33.14
N VAL A 24 20.50 17.51 -31.84
CA VAL A 24 21.74 16.93 -31.29
C VAL A 24 21.82 15.45 -31.63
N CYS A 25 20.74 14.69 -31.42
CA CYS A 25 20.67 13.24 -31.71
C CYS A 25 21.02 12.87 -33.15
N ARG A 26 20.81 13.78 -34.11
CA ARG A 26 21.12 13.56 -35.53
C ARG A 26 22.52 14.01 -35.94
N SER A 27 23.26 14.64 -35.04
CA SER A 27 24.58 15.18 -35.32
C SER A 27 25.65 14.38 -34.57
N PRO A 28 26.41 13.52 -35.27
CA PRO A 28 27.50 12.76 -34.66
C PRO A 28 28.48 13.66 -33.90
N GLY A 29 28.83 14.83 -34.45
CA GLY A 29 29.76 15.75 -33.79
C GLY A 29 29.22 16.39 -32.50
N LEU A 30 27.92 16.68 -32.43
CA LEU A 30 27.31 17.23 -31.22
C LEU A 30 27.15 16.16 -30.13
N VAL A 31 26.78 14.93 -30.50
CA VAL A 31 26.77 13.79 -29.57
C VAL A 31 28.20 13.49 -29.10
N GLU A 32 29.16 13.48 -30.01
CA GLU A 32 30.56 13.22 -29.73
C GLU A 32 31.14 14.17 -28.68
N ALA A 33 30.77 15.46 -28.73
CA ALA A 33 31.22 16.47 -27.78
C ALA A 33 30.71 16.22 -26.34
N LEU A 34 29.56 15.54 -26.22
CA LEU A 34 28.92 15.21 -24.94
C LEU A 34 29.37 13.86 -24.39
N LEU A 35 29.90 12.95 -25.20
CA LEU A 35 30.39 11.64 -24.76
C LEU A 35 31.86 11.70 -24.32
N HIS A 36 32.13 11.20 -23.12
CA HIS A 36 33.50 11.01 -22.65
C HIS A 36 34.25 10.03 -23.59
N PRO A 37 35.57 10.19 -23.83
CA PRO A 37 36.34 9.26 -24.68
C PRO A 37 36.23 7.79 -24.27
N GLU A 38 36.12 7.53 -22.96
CA GLU A 38 35.95 6.19 -22.36
C GLU A 38 34.47 5.82 -22.12
N PHE A 39 33.54 6.44 -22.84
CA PHE A 39 32.11 6.23 -22.60
C PHE A 39 31.66 4.79 -22.86
N GLU A 40 30.80 4.30 -21.96
CA GLU A 40 30.13 3.01 -22.07
C GLU A 40 28.64 3.09 -21.68
N GLU A 41 27.79 2.37 -22.41
CA GLU A 41 26.36 2.23 -22.14
C GLU A 41 25.89 0.77 -22.12
N PHE A 42 25.07 0.44 -21.12
CA PHE A 42 24.20 -0.73 -21.15
C PHE A 42 22.77 -0.28 -21.45
N GLY A 43 22.33 -0.48 -22.69
CA GLY A 43 20.98 -0.09 -23.11
C GLY A 43 19.91 -0.93 -22.40
N ALA A 44 18.67 -0.44 -22.35
CA ALA A 44 17.54 -1.17 -21.75
C ALA A 44 17.22 -2.54 -22.41
N SER A 45 17.81 -2.82 -23.58
CA SER A 45 17.76 -4.13 -24.23
C SER A 45 18.82 -5.12 -23.72
N GLY A 46 19.72 -4.69 -22.83
CA GLY A 46 20.90 -5.44 -22.40
C GLY A 46 22.09 -5.35 -23.37
N ARG A 47 21.94 -4.66 -24.50
CA ARG A 47 23.05 -4.45 -25.44
C ARG A 47 24.06 -3.44 -24.87
N ARG A 48 25.34 -3.81 -24.93
CA ARG A 48 26.47 -2.91 -24.63
C ARG A 48 26.79 -2.03 -25.84
N TRP A 49 27.06 -0.76 -25.56
CA TRP A 49 27.46 0.25 -26.52
C TRP A 49 28.68 0.99 -25.99
N ASP A 50 29.68 1.19 -26.83
CA ASP A 50 30.75 2.13 -26.55
C ASP A 50 30.57 3.39 -27.40
N ARG A 51 31.41 4.39 -27.16
CA ARG A 51 31.40 5.66 -27.89
C ARG A 51 31.44 5.49 -29.41
N ALA A 52 32.32 4.62 -29.91
CA ALA A 52 32.51 4.43 -31.35
C ALA A 52 31.27 3.75 -31.97
N ALA A 53 30.69 2.77 -31.28
CA ALA A 53 29.49 2.07 -31.70
C ALA A 53 28.27 2.99 -31.74
N ILE A 54 28.14 3.94 -30.80
CA ILE A 54 27.08 4.96 -30.85
C ILE A 54 27.25 5.87 -32.07
N LEU A 55 28.45 6.43 -32.26
CA LEU A 55 28.69 7.35 -33.38
C LEU A 55 28.49 6.68 -34.74
N ALA A 56 28.92 5.43 -34.89
CA ALA A 56 28.68 4.64 -36.09
C ALA A 56 27.17 4.45 -36.35
N ALA A 57 26.39 4.13 -35.30
CA ALA A 57 24.95 3.94 -35.42
C ALA A 57 24.19 5.23 -35.81
N LEU A 58 24.69 6.42 -35.46
CA LEU A 58 24.08 7.69 -35.87
C LEU A 58 24.26 7.99 -37.36
N THR A 59 25.32 7.45 -37.96
CA THR A 59 25.63 7.64 -39.39
C THR A 59 25.02 6.57 -40.29
N ASP A 60 24.47 5.50 -39.72
CA ASP A 60 23.86 4.40 -40.46
C ASP A 60 22.41 4.74 -40.86
N PRO A 61 22.09 4.89 -42.15
CA PRO A 61 20.71 5.17 -42.61
C PRO A 61 19.73 4.02 -42.30
N ALA A 62 20.23 2.81 -42.10
CA ALA A 62 19.45 1.62 -41.70
C ALA A 62 19.53 1.35 -40.18
N GLY A 63 20.26 2.20 -39.44
CA GLY A 63 20.42 2.10 -38.01
C GLY A 63 19.09 2.31 -37.26
N PRO A 64 19.00 1.84 -36.00
CA PRO A 64 17.81 2.07 -35.20
C PRO A 64 17.64 3.58 -34.98
N LEU A 65 16.57 4.15 -35.51
CA LEU A 65 16.20 5.54 -35.23
C LEU A 65 16.01 5.70 -33.72
N ARG A 66 16.82 6.56 -33.10
CA ARG A 66 16.56 7.02 -31.73
C ARG A 66 15.21 7.72 -31.77
N ARG A 67 14.22 7.07 -31.16
CA ARG A 67 12.89 7.65 -31.00
C ARG A 67 13.02 8.84 -30.04
N PRO A 68 12.24 9.91 -30.23
CA PRO A 68 12.12 10.95 -29.23
C PRO A 68 11.78 10.31 -27.90
N ALA A 69 12.56 10.64 -26.87
CA ALA A 69 12.34 10.17 -25.52
C ALA A 69 11.95 11.35 -24.64
N THR A 70 10.98 11.14 -23.77
CA THR A 70 10.66 12.10 -22.70
C THR A 70 11.34 11.65 -21.41
N THR A 71 11.71 12.60 -20.56
CA THR A 71 12.31 12.32 -19.26
C THR A 71 11.50 12.92 -18.13
N SER A 72 11.45 12.22 -17.00
CA SER A 72 10.81 12.69 -15.78
C SER A 72 11.63 12.29 -14.55
N ARG A 73 11.29 12.90 -13.40
CA ARG A 73 11.90 12.59 -12.10
C ARG A 73 13.43 12.66 -12.08
N ILE A 74 14.02 13.57 -12.88
CA ILE A 74 15.47 13.76 -12.90
C ILE A 74 15.94 14.21 -11.52
N ARG A 75 16.87 13.46 -10.94
CA ARG A 75 17.58 13.79 -9.71
C ARG A 75 19.07 13.65 -9.98
N GLY A 76 19.85 14.52 -9.36
CA GLY A 76 21.31 14.46 -9.47
C GLY A 76 21.97 14.60 -8.11
N VAL A 77 23.07 13.88 -7.94
CA VAL A 77 23.93 13.94 -6.76
C VAL A 77 25.36 14.09 -7.24
N ARG A 78 26.08 15.07 -6.69
CA ARG A 78 27.51 15.19 -6.91
C ARG A 78 28.25 14.20 -6.01
N LEU A 79 28.84 13.19 -6.61
CA LEU A 79 29.57 12.14 -5.89
C LEU A 79 31.02 12.55 -5.57
N ALA A 80 31.61 13.38 -6.44
CA ALA A 80 32.96 13.91 -6.28
C ALA A 80 33.08 15.30 -6.94
N PRO A 81 34.17 16.05 -6.71
CA PRO A 81 34.36 17.36 -7.35
C PRO A 81 34.24 17.34 -8.88
N ASP A 82 34.60 16.24 -9.53
CA ASP A 82 34.58 16.02 -10.97
C ASP A 82 33.57 14.93 -11.42
N LEU A 83 32.67 14.47 -10.54
CA LEU A 83 31.75 13.37 -10.84
C LEU A 83 30.33 13.65 -10.32
N VAL A 84 29.35 13.55 -11.21
CA VAL A 84 27.92 13.67 -10.92
C VAL A 84 27.21 12.39 -11.35
N HIS A 85 26.28 11.92 -10.52
CA HIS A 85 25.38 10.83 -10.84
C HIS A 85 23.97 11.38 -11.01
N LEU A 86 23.33 11.04 -12.12
CA LEU A 86 21.93 11.33 -12.37
C LEU A 86 21.11 10.04 -12.38
N THR A 87 19.90 10.13 -11.84
CA THR A 87 18.87 9.11 -11.97
C THR A 87 17.59 9.74 -12.48
N TYR A 88 16.93 9.09 -13.43
CA TYR A 88 15.70 9.62 -14.02
C TYR A 88 14.90 8.52 -14.73
N ASP A 89 13.64 8.79 -15.07
CA ASP A 89 12.82 7.88 -15.87
C ASP A 89 12.78 8.37 -17.31
N SER A 90 12.90 7.46 -18.28
CA SER A 90 12.70 7.76 -19.70
C SER A 90 11.56 6.97 -20.30
N GLU A 91 10.76 7.60 -21.16
CA GLU A 91 9.75 6.95 -21.99
C GLU A 91 10.08 7.19 -23.47
N SER A 92 10.06 6.14 -24.29
CA SER A 92 10.21 6.25 -25.74
C SER A 92 9.35 5.22 -26.47
N GLY A 93 8.28 5.68 -27.10
CA GLY A 93 7.41 4.85 -27.95
C GLY A 93 6.76 3.69 -27.20
N GLY A 94 6.28 3.95 -26.00
CA GLY A 94 5.62 3.04 -25.07
C GLY A 94 6.56 2.26 -24.15
N ARG A 95 7.88 2.45 -24.26
CA ARG A 95 8.88 1.71 -23.47
C ARG A 95 9.48 2.59 -22.39
N TRP A 96 9.44 2.10 -21.17
CA TRP A 96 9.92 2.81 -19.99
C TRP A 96 11.22 2.19 -19.47
N ALA A 97 12.12 3.03 -18.96
CA ALA A 97 13.36 2.58 -18.35
C ALA A 97 13.82 3.54 -17.25
N HIS A 98 14.26 2.99 -16.11
CA HIS A 98 15.02 3.73 -15.12
C HIS A 98 16.40 3.95 -15.69
N ARG A 99 16.84 5.20 -15.67
CA ARG A 99 18.12 5.62 -16.19
C ARG A 99 19.06 6.00 -15.05
N SER A 100 20.30 5.60 -15.24
CA SER A 100 21.40 5.95 -14.36
C SER A 100 22.55 6.42 -15.23
N SER A 101 23.04 7.63 -15.01
CA SER A 101 24.13 8.21 -15.80
C SER A 101 25.20 8.86 -14.93
N LEU A 102 26.45 8.64 -15.28
CA LEU A 102 27.59 9.30 -14.64
C LEU A 102 28.15 10.35 -15.60
N TRP A 103 28.27 11.58 -15.10
CA TRP A 103 28.84 12.71 -15.79
C TRP A 103 30.16 13.06 -15.14
N ARG A 104 31.23 13.13 -15.95
CA ARG A 104 32.58 13.45 -15.48
C ARG A 104 33.04 14.79 -16.05
N ARG A 105 33.62 15.63 -15.20
CA ARG A 105 34.18 16.92 -15.61
C ARG A 105 35.50 16.70 -16.34
N THR A 106 35.62 17.30 -17.51
CA THR A 106 36.83 17.37 -18.34
C THR A 106 37.28 18.82 -18.50
N GLY A 107 38.43 19.05 -19.15
CA GLY A 107 38.88 20.40 -19.49
C GLY A 107 37.89 21.19 -20.35
N ASP A 108 37.08 20.48 -21.14
CA ASP A 108 36.10 21.05 -22.07
C ASP A 108 34.67 21.10 -21.50
N GLY A 109 34.49 20.73 -20.23
CA GLY A 109 33.18 20.68 -19.56
C GLY A 109 32.76 19.28 -19.12
N TRP A 110 31.50 19.13 -18.70
CA TRP A 110 30.92 17.87 -18.25
C TRP A 110 30.58 16.97 -19.44
N ARG A 111 31.02 15.71 -19.39
CA ARG A 111 30.76 14.70 -20.42
C ARG A 111 30.18 13.44 -19.81
N LEU A 112 29.28 12.80 -20.54
CA LEU A 112 28.67 11.53 -20.15
C LEU A 112 29.74 10.43 -20.18
N TYR A 113 30.04 9.87 -19.01
CA TYR A 113 31.03 8.83 -18.79
C TYR A 113 30.42 7.42 -18.86
N PHE A 114 29.22 7.25 -18.30
CA PHE A 114 28.55 5.95 -18.26
C PHE A 114 27.04 6.12 -18.30
N HIS A 115 26.34 5.20 -18.96
CA HIS A 115 24.87 5.17 -18.98
C HIS A 115 24.32 3.75 -18.83
N GLN A 116 23.22 3.63 -18.11
CA GLN A 116 22.48 2.37 -18.05
C GLN A 116 20.97 2.63 -18.10
N GLY A 117 20.26 1.78 -18.84
CA GLY A 117 18.82 1.66 -18.77
C GLY A 117 18.38 0.33 -18.19
N THR A 118 17.50 0.35 -17.20
CA THR A 118 16.81 -0.85 -16.71
C THR A 118 15.34 -0.74 -17.10
N PRO A 119 14.81 -1.63 -17.97
CA PRO A 119 13.42 -1.55 -18.39
C PRO A 119 12.50 -1.77 -17.20
N PHE A 120 11.44 -0.97 -17.12
CA PHE A 120 10.37 -1.18 -16.16
C PHE A 120 9.01 -0.97 -16.83
N ASP A 121 7.96 -1.44 -16.16
CA ASP A 121 6.60 -1.13 -16.53
C ASP A 121 6.06 -0.13 -15.49
N PRO A 122 5.73 1.12 -15.86
CA PRO A 122 5.26 2.13 -14.92
C PRO A 122 3.96 1.71 -14.23
N ALA A 123 3.14 0.86 -14.85
CA ALA A 123 1.95 0.31 -14.21
C ALA A 123 2.28 -0.78 -13.19
N ARG A 124 3.38 -1.52 -13.37
CA ARG A 124 3.87 -2.49 -12.39
C ARG A 124 4.65 -1.80 -11.27
N GLU A 125 5.43 -0.78 -11.59
CA GLU A 125 6.17 0.03 -10.61
C GLU A 125 5.21 0.86 -9.76
N ALA A 126 4.19 1.50 -10.33
CA ALA A 126 3.15 2.18 -9.54
C ALA A 126 2.46 1.22 -8.57
N ARG A 127 2.28 -0.06 -8.95
CA ARG A 127 1.78 -1.13 -8.08
C ARG A 127 2.81 -1.57 -7.02
N SER A 128 4.10 -1.64 -7.35
CA SER A 128 5.17 -2.03 -6.41
C SER A 128 5.56 -0.90 -5.43
N VAL A 129 5.51 0.36 -5.84
CA VAL A 129 5.71 1.53 -4.97
C VAL A 129 4.49 1.76 -4.08
N ALA A 130 3.27 1.52 -4.57
CA ALA A 130 2.07 1.50 -3.74
C ALA A 130 2.09 0.40 -2.65
N VAL A 131 2.79 -0.71 -2.87
CA VAL A 131 3.03 -1.76 -1.86
C VAL A 131 4.11 -1.38 -0.85
N MET A 132 4.98 -0.40 -1.15
CA MET A 132 6.16 -0.09 -0.35
C MET A 132 6.15 1.26 0.38
N SER A 133 5.13 2.12 0.22
CA SER A 133 5.14 3.43 0.90
C SER A 133 3.80 4.06 1.31
N ASP A 134 2.81 3.30 1.78
CA ASP A 134 1.93 3.69 2.91
C ASP A 134 0.74 2.72 3.10
N GLY A 135 0.80 1.95 4.19
CA GLY A 135 -0.26 1.05 4.68
C GLY A 135 -0.05 -0.41 4.29
N GLN A 136 0.02 -1.30 5.28
CA GLN A 136 -0.17 -2.75 5.07
C GLN A 136 -1.43 -2.96 4.21
N SER A 137 -1.41 -3.97 3.34
CA SER A 137 -2.63 -4.31 2.60
C SER A 137 -3.74 -4.67 3.59
N ILE A 138 -4.98 -4.36 3.22
CA ILE A 138 -6.15 -4.73 4.01
C ILE A 138 -6.17 -6.25 4.23
N SER A 139 -5.74 -7.06 3.24
CA SER A 139 -5.61 -8.51 3.40
C SER A 139 -4.64 -8.93 4.50
N GLU A 140 -3.46 -8.32 4.60
CA GLU A 140 -2.46 -8.67 5.64
C GLU A 140 -2.98 -8.30 7.04
N LEU A 141 -3.64 -7.16 7.16
CA LEU A 141 -4.26 -6.71 8.41
C LEU A 141 -5.43 -7.62 8.81
N LEU A 142 -6.26 -8.02 7.84
CA LEU A 142 -7.35 -8.96 8.06
C LEU A 142 -6.84 -10.34 8.45
N GLU A 143 -5.73 -10.80 7.89
CA GLU A 143 -5.07 -12.04 8.30
C GLU A 143 -4.62 -11.95 9.77
N ALA A 144 -3.94 -10.86 10.13
CA ALA A 144 -3.49 -10.62 11.50
C ALA A 144 -4.67 -10.53 12.50
N ALA A 145 -5.74 -9.80 12.17
CA ALA A 145 -6.93 -9.71 13.00
C ALA A 145 -7.68 -11.04 13.10
N SER A 146 -7.83 -11.77 11.99
CA SER A 146 -8.48 -13.09 11.96
C SER A 146 -7.72 -14.11 12.81
N ALA A 147 -6.38 -14.06 12.80
CA ALA A 147 -5.54 -14.91 13.65
C ALA A 147 -5.79 -14.70 15.15
N ARG A 148 -6.28 -13.52 15.56
CA ARG A 148 -6.71 -13.24 16.95
C ARG A 148 -8.19 -13.56 17.20
N ALA A 149 -9.06 -13.27 16.24
CA ALA A 149 -10.50 -13.47 16.39
C ALA A 149 -10.93 -14.95 16.35
N VAL A 150 -10.36 -15.74 15.45
CA VAL A 150 -10.77 -17.15 15.25
C VAL A 150 -10.60 -18.00 16.51
N PRO A 151 -9.47 -17.94 17.25
CA PRO A 151 -9.34 -18.65 18.52
C PRO A 151 -10.42 -18.27 19.56
N VAL A 152 -10.76 -16.98 19.66
CA VAL A 152 -11.81 -16.51 20.59
C VAL A 152 -13.16 -17.12 20.23
N VAL A 153 -13.55 -17.06 18.95
CA VAL A 153 -14.82 -17.62 18.48
C VAL A 153 -14.88 -19.13 18.68
N ARG A 154 -13.77 -19.85 18.43
CA ARG A 154 -13.67 -21.28 18.72
C ARG A 154 -13.79 -21.58 20.22
N GLY A 155 -13.28 -20.70 21.08
CA GLY A 155 -13.29 -20.84 22.53
C GLY A 155 -14.60 -20.48 23.22
N VAL A 156 -15.58 -19.87 22.52
CA VAL A 156 -16.89 -19.55 23.10
C VAL A 156 -17.58 -20.85 23.53
N PRO A 157 -17.91 -21.06 24.81
CA PRO A 157 -18.63 -22.25 25.26
C PRO A 157 -20.15 -22.08 25.05
N ASP A 158 -20.86 -23.17 24.77
CA ASP A 158 -22.29 -23.13 24.44
C ASP A 158 -23.14 -22.54 25.58
N GLU A 159 -22.75 -22.78 26.84
CA GLU A 159 -23.44 -22.28 28.03
C GLU A 159 -23.39 -20.75 28.15
N ARG A 160 -22.45 -20.09 27.46
CA ARG A 160 -22.28 -18.63 27.48
C ARG A 160 -22.95 -17.93 26.31
N LEU A 161 -23.52 -18.65 25.34
CA LEU A 161 -24.17 -18.08 24.16
C LEU A 161 -25.31 -17.11 24.51
N GLY A 162 -26.06 -17.35 25.59
CA GLY A 162 -27.13 -16.46 26.04
C GLY A 162 -26.67 -15.28 26.91
N GLY A 163 -25.37 -15.18 27.22
CA GLY A 163 -24.82 -14.17 28.12
C GLY A 163 -24.71 -12.78 27.47
N PRO A 164 -24.62 -11.70 28.28
CA PRO A 164 -24.43 -10.34 27.77
C PRO A 164 -23.00 -10.12 27.26
N THR A 165 -22.81 -9.14 26.39
CA THR A 165 -21.49 -8.68 25.93
C THR A 165 -21.23 -7.22 26.33
N PRO A 166 -19.98 -6.71 26.25
CA PRO A 166 -19.71 -5.28 26.42
C PRO A 166 -20.40 -4.42 25.35
N CYS A 167 -20.71 -4.97 24.18
CA CYS A 167 -21.61 -4.37 23.19
C CYS A 167 -23.06 -4.66 23.59
N ALA A 168 -23.67 -3.74 24.34
CA ALA A 168 -24.96 -3.97 25.01
C ALA A 168 -26.15 -4.34 24.09
N GLU A 169 -26.02 -4.19 22.78
CA GLU A 169 -27.03 -4.56 21.78
C GLU A 169 -27.05 -6.07 21.49
N TYR A 170 -26.00 -6.81 21.87
CA TYR A 170 -25.85 -8.21 21.54
C TYR A 170 -25.60 -9.10 22.78
N SER A 171 -26.33 -10.22 22.83
CA SER A 171 -25.87 -11.42 23.51
C SER A 171 -24.67 -12.05 22.78
N VAL A 172 -23.97 -12.99 23.43
CA VAL A 172 -22.83 -13.69 22.81
C VAL A 172 -23.23 -14.35 21.49
N ARG A 173 -24.40 -15.02 21.44
CA ARG A 173 -24.92 -15.66 20.21
C ARG A 173 -25.14 -14.64 19.11
N GLU A 174 -25.79 -13.53 19.43
CA GLU A 174 -26.10 -12.50 18.44
C GLU A 174 -24.83 -11.81 17.95
N LEU A 175 -23.83 -11.61 18.82
CA LEU A 175 -22.55 -11.02 18.45
C LEU A 175 -21.73 -11.93 17.53
N VAL A 176 -21.70 -13.25 17.80
CA VAL A 176 -21.12 -14.23 16.88
C VAL A 176 -21.84 -14.19 15.53
N GLY A 177 -23.17 -14.14 15.56
CA GLY A 177 -24.00 -14.03 14.35
C GLY A 177 -23.67 -12.78 13.53
N HIS A 178 -23.66 -11.61 14.18
CA HIS A 178 -23.29 -10.32 13.59
C HIS A 178 -21.90 -10.37 12.97
N LEU A 179 -20.88 -10.77 13.75
CA LEU A 179 -19.51 -10.79 13.26
C LEU A 179 -19.34 -11.76 12.08
N THR A 180 -19.98 -12.92 12.12
CA THR A 180 -19.97 -13.86 10.98
C THR A 180 -20.64 -13.24 9.75
N HIS A 181 -21.76 -12.55 9.94
CA HIS A 181 -22.48 -11.88 8.85
C HIS A 181 -21.65 -10.76 8.21
N VAL A 182 -20.97 -9.95 9.03
CA VAL A 182 -20.02 -8.92 8.57
C VAL A 182 -18.89 -9.56 7.77
N VAL A 183 -18.24 -10.61 8.29
CA VAL A 183 -17.17 -11.32 7.58
C VAL A 183 -17.63 -11.85 6.23
N VAL A 184 -18.85 -12.40 6.14
CA VAL A 184 -19.42 -12.88 4.87
C VAL A 184 -19.76 -11.72 3.93
N GLY A 185 -20.46 -10.69 4.42
CA GLY A 185 -20.90 -9.57 3.60
C GLY A 185 -19.72 -8.76 3.02
N PHE A 186 -18.65 -8.59 3.79
CA PHE A 186 -17.48 -7.83 3.34
C PHE A 186 -16.61 -8.59 2.33
N GLN A 187 -16.80 -9.91 2.15
CA GLN A 187 -16.26 -10.62 0.98
C GLN A 187 -16.90 -10.09 -0.32
N ALA A 188 -18.21 -9.81 -0.32
CA ALA A 188 -18.90 -9.28 -1.49
C ALA A 188 -18.40 -7.87 -1.85
N TYR A 189 -18.10 -7.03 -0.86
CA TYR A 189 -17.52 -5.71 -1.11
C TYR A 189 -16.12 -5.76 -1.71
N ALA A 190 -15.27 -6.72 -1.30
CA ALA A 190 -13.96 -6.92 -1.93
C ALA A 190 -14.11 -7.22 -3.44
N ALA A 191 -15.13 -8.02 -3.80
CA ALA A 191 -15.52 -8.32 -5.18
C ALA A 191 -16.33 -7.20 -5.88
N LYS A 192 -16.44 -6.02 -5.28
CA LYS A 192 -17.24 -4.86 -5.75
C LYS A 192 -18.74 -5.12 -5.88
N GLY A 193 -19.23 -6.17 -5.24
CA GLY A 193 -20.64 -6.54 -5.17
C GLY A 193 -21.41 -5.78 -4.10
N GLU A 194 -22.63 -6.25 -3.84
CA GLU A 194 -23.52 -5.74 -2.79
C GLU A 194 -23.60 -6.74 -1.64
N ALA A 195 -23.79 -6.22 -0.43
CA ALA A 195 -24.09 -6.99 0.76
C ALA A 195 -25.37 -6.44 1.39
N ASP A 196 -26.21 -7.34 1.91
CA ASP A 196 -27.44 -7.00 2.62
C ASP A 196 -27.23 -7.25 4.11
N PHE A 197 -27.38 -6.20 4.91
CA PHE A 197 -27.29 -6.22 6.37
C PHE A 197 -28.65 -5.93 7.04
N ALA A 198 -29.76 -5.95 6.28
CA ALA A 198 -31.09 -5.67 6.83
C ALA A 198 -31.58 -6.76 7.79
N VAL A 199 -31.17 -8.01 7.55
CA VAL A 199 -31.49 -9.17 8.39
C VAL A 199 -30.25 -10.01 8.54
N THR A 200 -29.82 -10.26 9.79
CA THR A 200 -28.72 -11.18 10.09
C THR A 200 -29.26 -12.61 10.20
N PRO A 201 -28.82 -13.56 9.34
CA PRO A 201 -29.13 -14.98 9.52
C PRO A 201 -28.65 -15.53 10.87
N ASP A 202 -29.30 -16.57 11.37
CA ASP A 202 -28.80 -17.32 12.54
C ASP A 202 -27.61 -18.21 12.14
N TYR A 203 -26.40 -17.64 12.17
CA TYR A 203 -25.16 -18.36 11.83
C TYR A 203 -24.75 -19.40 12.87
N VAL A 204 -25.17 -19.24 14.12
CA VAL A 204 -24.89 -20.18 15.21
C VAL A 204 -25.80 -21.41 15.06
N GLY A 205 -27.10 -21.19 14.88
CA GLY A 205 -28.07 -22.27 14.64
C GLY A 205 -28.03 -23.37 15.70
N GLU A 206 -28.40 -24.59 15.28
CA GLU A 206 -28.24 -25.82 16.09
C GLU A 206 -26.97 -26.61 15.70
N ASP A 207 -26.32 -26.24 14.60
CA ASP A 207 -25.17 -26.98 14.07
C ASP A 207 -23.89 -26.56 14.82
N PRO A 208 -23.26 -27.47 15.59
CA PRO A 208 -22.06 -27.17 16.38
C PRO A 208 -20.85 -26.77 15.53
N GLY A 209 -20.89 -27.01 14.21
CA GLY A 209 -19.87 -26.61 13.25
C GLY A 209 -19.77 -25.10 12.98
N TRP A 210 -20.60 -24.27 13.62
CA TRP A 210 -20.60 -22.81 13.41
C TRP A 210 -19.24 -22.15 13.69
N ARG A 211 -18.47 -22.67 14.65
CA ARG A 211 -17.11 -22.17 14.99
C ARG A 211 -16.15 -22.32 13.82
N GLU A 212 -16.17 -23.48 13.17
CA GLU A 212 -15.32 -23.76 12.01
C GLU A 212 -15.83 -23.06 10.75
N ARG A 213 -17.15 -22.85 10.63
CA ARG A 213 -17.70 -21.98 9.58
C ARG A 213 -17.15 -20.57 9.70
N PHE A 214 -17.17 -19.97 10.89
CA PHE A 214 -16.58 -18.64 11.10
C PHE A 214 -15.10 -18.61 10.67
N ALA A 215 -14.30 -19.60 11.09
CA ALA A 215 -12.90 -19.68 10.70
C ALA A 215 -12.72 -19.77 9.17
N ALA A 216 -13.55 -20.56 8.49
CA ALA A 216 -13.53 -20.68 7.04
C ALA A 216 -13.95 -19.39 6.32
N GLU A 217 -14.95 -18.68 6.85
CA GLU A 217 -15.38 -17.38 6.32
C GLU A 217 -14.33 -16.29 6.54
N ALA A 218 -13.62 -16.30 7.68
CA ALA A 218 -12.52 -15.39 7.93
C ALA A 218 -11.37 -15.61 6.93
N GLY A 219 -11.06 -16.88 6.61
CA GLY A 219 -10.10 -17.21 5.54
C GLY A 219 -10.56 -16.70 4.17
N ARG A 220 -11.84 -16.90 3.81
CA ARG A 220 -12.40 -16.37 2.56
C ARG A 220 -12.39 -14.85 2.49
N LEU A 221 -12.59 -14.18 3.62
CA LEU A 221 -12.47 -12.73 3.70
C LEU A 221 -11.04 -12.28 3.37
N VAL A 222 -10.02 -12.88 3.98
CA VAL A 222 -8.62 -12.58 3.68
C VAL A 222 -8.32 -12.79 2.20
N GLU A 223 -8.73 -13.94 1.64
CA GLU A 223 -8.55 -14.26 0.22
C GLU A 223 -9.24 -13.25 -0.71
N ALA A 224 -10.47 -12.85 -0.37
CA ALA A 224 -11.24 -11.89 -1.17
C ALA A 224 -10.57 -10.51 -1.20
N TRP A 225 -10.05 -10.04 -0.06
CA TRP A 225 -9.35 -8.76 0.03
C TRP A 225 -7.92 -8.79 -0.51
N ALA A 226 -7.33 -9.98 -0.67
CA ALA A 226 -6.03 -10.15 -1.33
C ALA A 226 -6.12 -10.11 -2.86
N ALA A 227 -7.33 -10.17 -3.42
CA ALA A 227 -7.53 -10.12 -4.86
C ALA A 227 -7.07 -8.77 -5.46
N PRO A 228 -6.38 -8.76 -6.62
CA PRO A 228 -5.96 -7.53 -7.27
C PRO A 228 -7.13 -6.57 -7.51
N GLY A 229 -7.00 -5.32 -7.04
CA GLY A 229 -8.04 -4.29 -7.15
C GLY A 229 -9.11 -4.30 -6.05
N ALA A 230 -9.06 -5.25 -5.10
CA ALA A 230 -10.02 -5.31 -3.99
C ALA A 230 -10.05 -4.03 -3.13
N GLU A 231 -8.91 -3.35 -2.98
CA GLU A 231 -8.78 -2.09 -2.22
C GLU A 231 -9.07 -0.82 -3.05
N GLU A 232 -9.20 -0.94 -4.37
CA GLU A 232 -9.31 0.21 -5.27
C GLU A 232 -10.76 0.69 -5.47
N GLY A 233 -10.95 1.99 -5.68
CA GLY A 233 -12.27 2.55 -6.00
C GLY A 233 -13.29 2.44 -4.86
N THR A 234 -14.57 2.29 -5.21
CA THR A 234 -15.70 2.19 -4.28
C THR A 234 -16.41 0.83 -4.42
N ALA A 235 -17.11 0.37 -3.38
CA ALA A 235 -17.85 -0.90 -3.45
C ALA A 235 -19.32 -0.77 -3.01
N GLY A 236 -20.18 -1.55 -3.68
CA GLY A 236 -21.61 -1.58 -3.46
C GLY A 236 -22.30 -0.23 -3.69
N ARG A 237 -23.56 -0.14 -3.25
CA ARG A 237 -24.37 1.10 -3.30
C ARG A 237 -24.00 2.10 -2.20
N THR A 238 -23.03 1.76 -1.36
CA THR A 238 -22.58 2.60 -0.23
C THR A 238 -21.91 3.88 -0.71
N GLY A 239 -21.26 3.83 -1.88
CA GLY A 239 -20.42 4.93 -2.39
C GLY A 239 -19.13 5.15 -1.60
N LEU A 240 -18.84 4.32 -0.60
CA LEU A 240 -17.64 4.44 0.23
C LEU A 240 -16.41 3.87 -0.50
N PRO A 241 -15.21 4.45 -0.27
CA PRO A 241 -13.97 3.86 -0.74
C PRO A 241 -13.79 2.43 -0.23
N ALA A 242 -13.27 1.54 -1.06
CA ALA A 242 -13.08 0.13 -0.69
C ALA A 242 -12.16 -0.02 0.52
N ARG A 243 -11.06 0.75 0.61
CA ARG A 243 -10.22 0.79 1.81
C ARG A 243 -10.99 1.18 3.09
N THR A 244 -11.95 2.10 2.99
CA THR A 244 -12.80 2.46 4.15
C THR A 244 -13.61 1.25 4.62
N LEU A 245 -14.22 0.50 3.70
CA LEU A 245 -14.93 -0.75 4.03
C LEU A 245 -13.97 -1.79 4.61
N GLY A 246 -12.76 -1.91 4.08
CA GLY A 246 -11.69 -2.75 4.64
C GLY A 246 -11.40 -2.42 6.11
N HIS A 247 -11.25 -1.14 6.44
CA HIS A 247 -11.06 -0.70 7.82
C HIS A 247 -12.27 -0.99 8.72
N MET A 248 -13.50 -0.95 8.19
CA MET A 248 -14.70 -1.25 8.96
C MET A 248 -14.73 -2.72 9.39
N VAL A 249 -14.57 -3.68 8.46
CA VAL A 249 -14.53 -5.11 8.84
C VAL A 249 -13.31 -5.44 9.70
N LEU A 250 -12.18 -4.78 9.48
CA LEU A 250 -11.01 -4.92 10.35
C LEU A 250 -11.29 -4.45 11.78
N LEU A 251 -12.03 -3.34 11.94
CA LEU A 251 -12.46 -2.84 13.23
C LEU A 251 -13.47 -3.78 13.91
N ASP A 252 -14.45 -4.31 13.16
CA ASP A 252 -15.40 -5.32 13.66
C ASP A 252 -14.64 -6.55 14.19
N LEU A 253 -13.68 -7.09 13.43
CA LEU A 253 -12.86 -8.22 13.87
C LEU A 253 -12.08 -7.89 15.16
N LEU A 254 -11.49 -6.70 15.26
CA LEU A 254 -10.72 -6.29 16.43
C LEU A 254 -11.61 -6.13 17.69
N VAL A 255 -12.65 -5.30 17.60
CA VAL A 255 -13.45 -4.89 18.75
C VAL A 255 -14.39 -6.01 19.18
N HIS A 256 -15.02 -6.72 18.25
CA HIS A 256 -15.98 -7.76 18.61
C HIS A 256 -15.32 -9.07 19.03
N ALA A 257 -14.10 -9.37 18.55
CA ALA A 257 -13.32 -10.45 19.16
C ALA A 257 -12.99 -10.13 20.62
N TRP A 258 -12.63 -8.88 20.94
CA TRP A 258 -12.46 -8.46 22.33
C TRP A 258 -13.76 -8.55 23.13
N ASP A 259 -14.88 -8.06 22.59
CA ASP A 259 -16.19 -8.14 23.25
C ASP A 259 -16.55 -9.60 23.61
N LEU A 260 -16.31 -10.54 22.68
CA LEU A 260 -16.54 -11.98 22.90
C LEU A 260 -15.58 -12.56 23.93
N ALA A 261 -14.30 -12.19 23.89
CA ALA A 261 -13.31 -12.66 24.85
C ALA A 261 -13.69 -12.24 26.27
N VAL A 262 -14.03 -10.96 26.47
CA VAL A 262 -14.53 -10.45 27.75
C VAL A 262 -15.81 -11.17 28.19
N ALA A 263 -16.79 -11.32 27.29
CA ALA A 263 -18.07 -11.94 27.61
C ALA A 263 -17.94 -13.43 28.00
N THR A 264 -16.87 -14.10 27.57
CA THR A 264 -16.64 -15.53 27.81
C THR A 264 -15.47 -15.81 28.76
N GLY A 265 -14.79 -14.79 29.26
CA GLY A 265 -13.68 -14.92 30.20
C GLY A 265 -12.40 -15.45 29.55
N GLN A 266 -12.18 -15.14 28.27
CA GLN A 266 -10.96 -15.48 27.53
C GLN A 266 -10.00 -14.29 27.52
N ASP A 267 -8.70 -14.56 27.42
CA ASP A 267 -7.69 -13.54 27.17
C ASP A 267 -7.73 -13.08 25.71
N PHE A 268 -7.48 -11.79 25.47
CA PHE A 268 -7.37 -11.24 24.11
C PHE A 268 -6.25 -10.22 24.03
N GLU A 269 -5.26 -10.53 23.20
CA GLU A 269 -4.18 -9.59 22.83
C GLU A 269 -4.32 -9.28 21.33
N PRO A 270 -4.54 -8.01 20.95
CA PRO A 270 -4.67 -7.63 19.56
C PRO A 270 -3.32 -7.66 18.84
N ASP A 271 -3.34 -7.72 17.50
CA ASP A 271 -2.11 -7.50 16.74
C ASP A 271 -1.73 -6.00 16.78
N PRO A 272 -0.49 -5.63 17.16
CA PRO A 272 -0.09 -4.23 17.26
C PRO A 272 -0.25 -3.44 15.96
N SER A 273 -0.05 -4.09 14.82
CA SER A 273 -0.13 -3.44 13.51
C SER A 273 -1.57 -3.05 13.15
N VAL A 274 -2.53 -3.87 13.55
CA VAL A 274 -3.97 -3.60 13.42
C VAL A 274 -4.38 -2.43 14.32
N VAL A 275 -3.88 -2.39 15.56
CA VAL A 275 -4.16 -1.30 16.50
C VAL A 275 -3.56 0.02 16.01
N GLU A 276 -2.31 0.00 15.54
CA GLU A 276 -1.61 1.18 15.01
C GLU A 276 -2.36 1.78 13.82
N LEU A 277 -2.76 0.94 12.85
CA LEU A 277 -3.53 1.37 11.70
C LEU A 277 -4.92 1.92 12.09
N LEU A 278 -5.65 1.20 12.96
CA LEU A 278 -7.03 1.58 13.29
C LEU A 278 -7.12 2.76 14.24
N THR A 279 -6.08 3.10 15.00
CA THR A 279 -6.12 4.24 15.96
C THR A 279 -6.56 5.55 15.30
N PRO A 280 -5.87 6.08 14.26
CA PRO A 280 -6.31 7.31 13.59
C PRO A 280 -7.65 7.14 12.84
N VAL A 281 -7.93 5.95 12.34
CA VAL A 281 -9.17 5.65 11.60
C VAL A 281 -10.40 5.71 12.51
N VAL A 282 -10.29 5.15 13.72
CA VAL A 282 -11.33 5.17 14.76
C VAL A 282 -11.59 6.60 15.24
N GLU A 283 -10.54 7.37 15.50
CA GLU A 283 -10.66 8.78 15.89
C GLU A 283 -11.40 9.60 14.82
N GLN A 284 -11.05 9.40 13.54
CA GLN A 284 -11.67 10.09 12.42
C GLN A 284 -13.14 9.69 12.22
N MET A 285 -13.48 8.40 12.32
CA MET A 285 -14.85 7.94 12.08
C MET A 285 -15.79 8.14 13.26
N ALA A 286 -15.27 8.32 14.48
CA ALA A 286 -16.06 8.31 15.71
C ALA A 286 -17.28 9.25 15.72
N PRO A 287 -17.23 10.49 15.19
CA PRO A 287 -18.42 11.34 15.12
C PRO A 287 -19.55 10.70 14.30
N THR A 288 -19.26 10.28 13.07
CA THR A 288 -20.23 9.66 12.16
C THR A 288 -20.69 8.29 12.66
N ALA A 289 -19.79 7.49 13.22
CA ALA A 289 -20.12 6.20 13.80
C ALA A 289 -21.11 6.30 14.97
N ARG A 290 -21.06 7.38 15.76
CA ARG A 290 -22.06 7.66 16.81
C ARG A 290 -23.40 8.10 16.25
N GLU A 291 -23.42 8.89 15.18
CA GLU A 291 -24.67 9.26 14.47
C GLU A 291 -25.39 8.01 13.92
N TRP A 292 -24.62 7.04 13.41
CA TRP A 292 -25.11 5.75 12.94
C TRP A 292 -25.31 4.72 14.06
N LYS A 293 -25.07 5.10 15.32
CA LYS A 293 -25.15 4.23 16.52
C LYS A 293 -24.24 3.00 16.50
N ALA A 294 -23.25 2.95 15.61
CA ALA A 294 -22.22 1.91 15.60
C ALA A 294 -21.29 2.04 16.83
N PHE A 295 -21.03 3.27 17.29
CA PHE A 295 -20.25 3.55 18.49
C PHE A 295 -21.13 4.08 19.63
N GLY A 296 -20.79 3.67 20.85
CA GLY A 296 -21.36 4.24 22.07
C GLY A 296 -20.75 5.60 22.43
N ALA A 297 -21.24 6.18 23.54
CA ALA A 297 -20.58 7.31 24.17
C ALA A 297 -19.16 6.90 24.62
N PRO A 298 -18.13 7.77 24.47
CA PRO A 298 -16.78 7.43 24.89
C PRO A 298 -16.73 6.95 26.35
N ALA A 299 -16.02 5.86 26.59
CA ALA A 299 -15.78 5.37 27.94
C ALA A 299 -14.60 6.13 28.59
N PRO A 300 -14.48 6.11 29.94
CA PRO A 300 -13.30 6.63 30.62
C PRO A 300 -12.03 5.89 30.19
N VAL A 301 -10.97 6.64 29.88
CA VAL A 301 -9.64 6.09 29.57
C VAL A 301 -8.85 5.96 30.88
N PRO A 302 -8.35 4.77 31.24
CA PRO A 302 -7.48 4.59 32.40
C PRO A 302 -6.16 5.37 32.29
N ASP A 303 -5.60 5.78 33.42
CA ASP A 303 -4.25 6.33 33.46
C ASP A 303 -3.23 5.30 32.95
N GLY A 304 -2.38 5.69 32.01
CA GLY A 304 -1.39 4.78 31.41
C GLY A 304 -1.98 3.79 30.41
N ALA A 305 -3.22 3.97 29.96
CA ALA A 305 -3.86 3.11 28.95
C ALA A 305 -2.96 2.87 27.73
N THR A 306 -3.04 1.67 27.18
CA THR A 306 -2.43 1.29 25.90
C THR A 306 -3.16 1.97 24.73
N ALA A 307 -2.58 1.87 23.52
CA ALA A 307 -3.24 2.36 22.31
C ALA A 307 -4.57 1.63 22.05
N PHE A 308 -4.60 0.32 22.32
CA PHE A 308 -5.81 -0.49 22.16
C PHE A 308 -6.91 -0.09 23.14
N GLU A 309 -6.57 0.13 24.42
CA GLU A 309 -7.56 0.56 25.41
C GLU A 309 -8.15 1.94 25.11
N ARG A 310 -7.35 2.86 24.56
CA ARG A 310 -7.85 4.15 24.05
C ARG A 310 -8.77 3.98 22.85
N LEU A 311 -8.44 3.06 21.94
CA LEU A 311 -9.29 2.71 20.80
C LEU A 311 -10.64 2.16 21.28
N LEU A 312 -10.63 1.20 22.21
CA LEU A 312 -11.84 0.65 22.83
C LEU A 312 -12.69 1.75 23.50
N ALA A 313 -12.06 2.61 24.30
CA ALA A 313 -12.75 3.71 24.95
C ALA A 313 -13.42 4.65 23.94
N THR A 314 -12.78 4.91 22.80
CA THR A 314 -13.32 5.77 21.73
C THR A 314 -14.56 5.18 21.07
N THR A 315 -14.62 3.85 20.93
CA THR A 315 -15.79 3.11 20.41
C THR A 315 -16.91 2.91 21.45
N GLY A 316 -16.68 3.36 22.69
CA GLY A 316 -17.61 3.29 23.82
C GLY A 316 -17.50 2.02 24.65
N ARG A 317 -16.46 1.21 24.46
CA ARG A 317 -16.18 0.03 25.28
C ARG A 317 -15.33 0.44 26.49
N ASP A 318 -15.68 -0.04 27.68
CA ASP A 318 -14.89 0.21 28.88
C ASP A 318 -13.74 -0.81 28.96
N PRO A 319 -12.48 -0.38 28.74
CA PRO A 319 -11.34 -1.30 28.70
C PRO A 319 -11.13 -2.08 30.01
N ARG A 320 -11.60 -1.53 31.15
CA ARG A 320 -11.47 -2.18 32.47
C ARG A 320 -12.29 -3.45 32.61
N ARG A 321 -13.22 -3.73 31.70
CA ARG A 321 -14.00 -4.97 31.69
C ARG A 321 -13.19 -6.17 31.18
N GLY A 322 -12.07 -5.95 30.49
CA GLY A 322 -11.21 -7.01 29.95
C GLY A 322 -9.97 -7.30 30.79
N THR A 323 -9.75 -6.59 31.89
CA THR A 323 -8.67 -6.89 32.83
C THR A 323 -9.23 -7.81 33.94
N PRO A 324 -8.63 -8.97 34.22
CA PRO A 324 -9.05 -9.83 35.33
C PRO A 324 -8.92 -9.15 36.70
#